data_AF-A0A0S3RF24-F1
#
_entry.id   AF-A0A0S3RF24-F1
#
_cell.length_a   1.000
_cell.length_b   1.000
_cell.length_c   1.000
_cell.angle_alpha   90.00
_cell.angle_beta   90.00
_cell.angle_gamma   90.00
#
_symmetry.space_group_name_H-M   'P 1'
#
loop_
_entity.id
_entity.type
_entity.pdbx_description
1 polymer ?
#
loop_
_entity_poly.entity_id
_entity_poly.type
_entity_poly.pdbx_seq_one_letter_code
_entity_poly.pdbx_strand_id
1 'polypeptide(L)'
;MESDKTTFGALLLATFKRPSLALMFLLFTLLTFLSLHLPARPVWLLAGPHPGPHPTTCAAFFRHCPPRKVVMSIKDFGGVGDGTTSNTESFRRAIKYMQRFQNRGGGQLNIPAGTWLTGSFNLTSNFTLFLEHGAVILGSQDPKEWPIIEALPSYGRGRERLGGRHISLIHGNGISNVVITGQNGTVDGQGKMWWELWWNRTLEHTRGHLLELMNSDNILISNLTFRNSPFWTIHPVYCRNVVIKEMTILAPLNAPNTDGIDPDSSSNVCIEDNYIESGDDLVAIKSGWDQYGINVAHPSTNIVVRRISGTTPTCSGVGIGSEMSGGISNITIENLHVWDSAAGVRIKSDKGRGGYVANVSISDIRMERVKIPIRFSRGSNDHPDDGWDPKAIPRFKDILISNVVSINATKAPVLEGVEGSSFEGLCFKNITLHGVALSRRWRCEYVSGFATEVFPVPCLELQNNSYSSWCSPS
;
A
#
# COMPACT_ATOMS: atom_id res chain seq x y z
N MET A 1 10.58 -83.34 -15.29
CA MET A 1 10.77 -84.74 -15.70
C MET A 1 9.43 -85.17 -16.28
N GLU A 2 9.36 -85.27 -17.61
CA GLU A 2 8.21 -85.67 -18.47
C GLU A 2 6.91 -84.85 -18.30
N SER A 3 6.15 -84.45 -19.33
CA SER A 3 5.86 -85.09 -20.59
C SER A 3 5.56 -84.06 -21.69
N ASP A 4 5.87 -84.49 -22.90
CA ASP A 4 5.77 -83.87 -24.22
C ASP A 4 4.37 -84.08 -24.85
N LYS A 5 3.97 -83.17 -25.76
CA LYS A 5 3.09 -83.33 -26.96
C LYS A 5 1.59 -83.70 -26.73
N THR A 6 0.58 -83.27 -27.52
CA THR A 6 0.51 -83.03 -28.97
C THR A 6 -0.75 -82.21 -29.35
N THR A 7 -0.63 -81.54 -30.49
CA THR A 7 -1.51 -80.73 -31.35
C THR A 7 -2.85 -81.36 -31.78
N PHE A 8 -3.91 -80.55 -31.97
CA PHE A 8 -4.88 -80.70 -33.08
C PHE A 8 -5.75 -79.44 -33.27
N GLY A 9 -5.95 -79.00 -34.53
CA GLY A 9 -7.04 -78.10 -34.91
C GLY A 9 -6.67 -76.88 -35.78
N ALA A 10 -6.39 -77.12 -37.06
CA ALA A 10 -6.33 -76.07 -38.09
C ALA A 10 -7.73 -75.82 -38.69
N LEU A 11 -8.13 -74.55 -38.90
CA LEU A 11 -8.69 -74.05 -40.17
C LEU A 11 -9.01 -72.54 -40.13
N LEU A 12 -8.96 -71.92 -41.32
CA LEU A 12 -9.45 -70.58 -41.72
C LEU A 12 -8.41 -69.44 -41.74
N LEU A 13 -7.51 -69.55 -42.72
CA LEU A 13 -6.88 -68.40 -43.38
C LEU A 13 -7.95 -67.64 -44.20
N ALA A 14 -8.35 -66.46 -43.73
CA ALA A 14 -9.07 -65.47 -44.54
C ALA A 14 -8.11 -64.37 -44.99
N THR A 15 -7.95 -64.24 -46.30
CA THR A 15 -7.14 -63.21 -46.96
C THR A 15 -7.75 -61.82 -46.76
N PHE A 16 -7.10 -60.96 -45.96
CA PHE A 16 -7.45 -59.54 -45.86
C PHE A 16 -6.91 -58.76 -47.07
N LYS A 17 -7.80 -58.35 -47.99
CA LYS A 17 -7.48 -57.30 -48.96
C LYS A 17 -7.44 -55.96 -48.25
N ARG A 18 -6.35 -55.19 -48.44
CA ARG A 18 -6.22 -53.82 -47.92
C ARG A 18 -7.37 -52.94 -48.48
N PRO A 19 -8.05 -52.13 -47.65
CA PRO A 19 -9.09 -51.23 -48.13
C PRO A 19 -8.47 -50.15 -49.02
N SER A 20 -9.18 -49.76 -50.08
CA SER A 20 -8.73 -48.69 -50.97
C SER A 20 -8.71 -47.35 -50.24
N LEU A 21 -7.76 -46.47 -50.61
CA LEU A 21 -7.62 -45.13 -50.03
C LEU A 21 -8.94 -44.33 -50.05
N ALA A 22 -9.78 -44.57 -51.06
CA ALA A 22 -11.09 -43.95 -51.19
C ALA A 22 -12.06 -44.31 -50.04
N LEU A 23 -12.03 -45.56 -49.56
CA LEU A 23 -12.88 -46.00 -48.46
C LEU A 23 -12.44 -45.40 -47.11
N MET A 24 -11.13 -45.21 -46.92
CA MET A 24 -10.57 -44.54 -45.74
C MET A 24 -10.89 -43.04 -45.73
N PHE A 25 -10.87 -42.38 -46.89
CA PHE A 25 -11.28 -40.98 -47.02
C PHE A 25 -12.77 -40.80 -46.74
N LEU A 26 -13.63 -41.69 -47.26
CA LEU A 26 -15.07 -41.65 -46.99
C LEU A 26 -15.40 -41.85 -45.51
N LEU A 27 -14.67 -42.73 -44.82
CA LEU A 27 -14.82 -42.96 -43.38
C LEU A 27 -14.40 -41.72 -42.57
N PHE A 28 -13.30 -41.05 -42.95
CA PHE A 28 -12.84 -39.82 -42.31
C PHE A 28 -13.80 -38.64 -42.52
N THR A 29 -14.36 -38.50 -43.73
CA THR A 29 -15.36 -37.46 -44.02
C THR A 29 -16.69 -37.71 -43.31
N LEU A 30 -17.07 -38.98 -43.10
CA LEU A 30 -18.29 -39.33 -42.36
C LEU A 30 -18.12 -39.06 -40.85
N LEU A 31 -16.92 -39.33 -40.30
CA LEU A 31 -16.58 -39.04 -38.90
C LEU A 31 -16.51 -37.54 -38.60
N THR A 32 -16.04 -36.71 -39.55
CA THR A 32 -16.04 -35.25 -39.38
C THR A 32 -17.43 -34.62 -39.53
N PHE A 33 -18.29 -35.18 -40.40
CA PHE A 33 -19.69 -34.73 -40.47
C PHE A 33 -20.51 -35.15 -39.24
N LEU A 34 -20.24 -36.31 -38.64
CA LEU A 34 -20.91 -36.74 -37.41
C LEU A 34 -20.48 -35.92 -36.18
N SER A 35 -19.26 -35.39 -36.15
CA SER A 35 -18.78 -34.54 -35.05
C SER A 35 -19.25 -33.07 -35.15
N LEU A 36 -19.68 -32.63 -36.34
CA LEU A 36 -20.19 -31.26 -36.58
C LEU A 36 -21.70 -31.09 -36.31
N HIS A 37 -22.45 -32.16 -35.99
CA HIS A 37 -23.90 -32.10 -35.75
C HIS A 37 -24.36 -32.64 -34.38
N LEU A 38 -23.44 -32.75 -33.41
CA LEU A 38 -23.84 -32.92 -32.02
C LEU A 38 -24.26 -31.57 -31.44
N PRO A 39 -25.49 -31.42 -30.91
CA PRO A 39 -25.88 -30.20 -30.23
C PRO A 39 -24.95 -30.02 -29.03
N ALA A 40 -24.33 -28.84 -28.93
CA ALA A 40 -23.51 -28.47 -27.79
C ALA A 40 -24.34 -28.63 -26.51
N ARG A 41 -24.07 -29.69 -25.75
CA ARG A 41 -24.59 -29.82 -24.39
C ARG A 41 -24.02 -28.65 -23.60
N PRO A 42 -24.82 -27.91 -22.80
CA PRO A 42 -24.26 -26.93 -21.90
C PRO A 42 -23.35 -27.68 -20.94
N VAL A 43 -22.05 -27.45 -21.06
CA VAL A 43 -21.09 -27.84 -20.06
C VAL A 43 -21.42 -26.97 -18.85
N TRP A 44 -22.24 -27.52 -17.95
CA TRP A 44 -22.27 -27.04 -16.58
C TRP A 44 -20.87 -27.31 -16.04
N LEU A 45 -20.02 -26.29 -16.10
CA LEU A 45 -18.87 -26.17 -15.22
C LEU A 45 -19.42 -26.41 -13.82
N LEU A 46 -19.09 -27.56 -13.25
CA LEU A 46 -19.14 -27.74 -11.81
C LEU A 46 -18.16 -26.70 -11.27
N ALA A 47 -18.70 -25.52 -10.95
CA ALA A 47 -18.05 -24.59 -10.06
C ALA A 47 -17.72 -25.41 -8.81
N GLY A 48 -16.44 -25.75 -8.65
CA GLY A 48 -15.91 -26.08 -7.34
C GLY A 48 -16.34 -24.96 -6.39
N PRO A 49 -16.52 -25.25 -5.09
CA PRO A 49 -17.02 -24.27 -4.15
C PRO A 49 -16.25 -22.97 -4.34
N HIS A 50 -16.93 -21.97 -4.92
CA HIS A 50 -16.39 -20.62 -4.95
C HIS A 50 -16.01 -20.32 -3.51
N PRO A 51 -14.77 -19.90 -3.21
CA PRO A 51 -14.54 -19.29 -1.92
C PRO A 51 -15.60 -18.19 -1.83
N GLY A 52 -16.46 -18.28 -0.82
CA GLY A 52 -17.54 -17.33 -0.62
C GLY A 52 -16.99 -15.90 -0.64
N PRO A 53 -17.86 -14.87 -0.72
CA PRO A 53 -17.38 -13.50 -0.75
C PRO A 53 -16.51 -13.27 0.50
N HIS A 54 -15.19 -13.19 0.33
CA HIS A 54 -14.35 -12.59 1.35
C HIS A 54 -14.61 -11.09 1.25
N PRO A 55 -15.27 -10.51 2.25
CA PRO A 55 -14.68 -9.29 2.76
C PRO A 55 -14.76 -9.31 4.29
N THR A 56 -13.87 -10.06 4.93
CA THR A 56 -13.45 -9.70 6.29
C THR A 56 -12.71 -8.37 6.19
N THR A 57 -13.45 -7.26 6.24
CA THR A 57 -12.91 -5.91 6.37
C THR A 57 -11.89 -5.87 7.51
N CYS A 58 -10.82 -5.07 7.36
CA CYS A 58 -9.89 -4.83 8.46
C CYS A 58 -10.36 -3.69 9.38
N ALA A 59 -11.52 -3.08 9.12
CA ALA A 59 -12.02 -1.90 9.82
C ALA A 59 -12.40 -2.16 11.29
N ALA A 60 -12.33 -3.40 11.76
CA ALA A 60 -12.59 -3.78 13.15
C ALA A 60 -11.65 -3.10 14.16
N PHE A 61 -10.51 -2.55 13.72
CA PHE A 61 -9.64 -1.76 14.60
C PHE A 61 -10.30 -0.47 15.08
N PHE A 62 -11.20 0.14 14.30
CA PHE A 62 -11.96 1.30 14.76
C PHE A 62 -13.11 0.88 15.67
N ARG A 63 -13.09 1.36 16.90
CA ARG A 63 -14.18 1.20 17.86
C ARG A 63 -15.26 2.23 17.54
N HIS A 64 -16.44 1.73 17.17
CA HIS A 64 -17.58 2.57 16.81
C HIS A 64 -17.85 3.64 17.89
N CYS A 65 -17.99 4.88 17.44
CA CYS A 65 -18.32 6.01 18.29
C CYS A 65 -19.82 6.33 18.17
N PRO A 66 -20.51 6.67 19.27
CA PRO A 66 -21.89 7.13 19.19
C PRO A 66 -21.98 8.44 18.37
N PRO A 67 -23.15 8.72 17.77
CA PRO A 67 -23.40 9.99 17.09
C PRO A 67 -23.07 11.20 17.98
N ARG A 68 -22.48 12.25 17.39
CA ARG A 68 -22.10 13.46 18.13
C ARG A 68 -23.33 14.24 18.55
N LYS A 69 -23.40 14.63 19.82
CA LYS A 69 -24.58 15.34 20.37
C LYS A 69 -24.68 16.79 19.91
N VAL A 70 -23.55 17.41 19.60
CA VAL A 70 -23.48 18.79 19.09
C VAL A 70 -23.08 18.73 17.63
N VAL A 71 -23.88 19.34 16.76
CA VAL A 71 -23.60 19.45 15.32
C VAL A 71 -23.67 20.93 14.96
N MET A 72 -22.61 21.47 14.37
CA MET A 72 -22.56 22.85 13.88
C MET A 72 -21.99 22.89 12.47
N SER A 73 -22.27 23.95 11.74
CA SER A 73 -21.62 24.28 10.47
C SER A 73 -20.45 25.23 10.69
N ILE A 74 -19.43 25.17 9.84
CA ILE A 74 -18.38 26.20 9.79
C ILE A 74 -18.95 27.62 9.55
N LYS A 75 -20.13 27.73 8.92
CA LYS A 75 -20.85 29.01 8.74
C LYS A 75 -21.25 29.64 10.06
N ASP A 76 -21.56 28.84 11.09
CA ASP A 76 -21.95 29.33 12.42
C ASP A 76 -20.79 30.02 13.14
N PHE A 77 -19.56 29.84 12.63
CA PHE A 77 -18.34 30.47 13.15
C PHE A 77 -17.81 31.57 12.22
N GLY A 78 -18.64 32.05 11.28
CA GLY A 78 -18.29 33.11 10.33
C GLY A 78 -17.49 32.60 9.13
N GLY A 79 -17.56 31.31 8.81
CA GLY A 79 -16.92 30.78 7.61
C GLY A 79 -17.59 31.30 6.32
N VAL A 80 -16.78 31.57 5.31
CA VAL A 80 -17.19 31.99 3.95
C VAL A 80 -16.56 31.05 2.92
N GLY A 81 -17.41 30.33 2.18
CA GLY A 81 -17.01 29.27 1.24
C GLY A 81 -16.78 29.75 -0.19
N ASP A 82 -16.14 30.90 -0.39
CA ASP A 82 -15.92 31.57 -1.68
C ASP A 82 -14.57 31.22 -2.36
N GLY A 83 -13.71 30.46 -1.68
CA GLY A 83 -12.36 30.10 -2.15
C GLY A 83 -11.30 31.19 -1.97
N THR A 84 -11.65 32.35 -1.41
CA THR A 84 -10.75 33.50 -1.27
C THR A 84 -10.65 34.04 0.15
N THR A 85 -11.74 33.98 0.92
CA THR A 85 -11.76 34.41 2.31
C THR A 85 -11.02 33.39 3.18
N SER A 86 -10.01 33.82 3.93
CA SER A 86 -9.34 32.92 4.90
C SER A 86 -10.30 32.56 6.04
N ASN A 87 -10.53 31.26 6.19
CA ASN A 87 -11.40 30.65 7.20
C ASN A 87 -10.62 30.14 8.41
N THR A 88 -9.31 30.39 8.49
CA THR A 88 -8.42 29.87 9.54
C THR A 88 -8.94 30.14 10.95
N GLU A 89 -9.37 31.38 11.21
CA GLU A 89 -9.95 31.74 12.51
C GLU A 89 -11.35 31.17 12.71
N SER A 90 -12.12 30.98 11.64
CA SER A 90 -13.43 30.31 11.70
C SER A 90 -13.28 28.84 12.12
N PHE A 91 -12.32 28.11 11.54
CA PHE A 91 -11.99 26.74 11.94
C PHE A 91 -11.50 26.69 13.39
N ARG A 92 -10.57 27.57 13.78
CA ARG A 92 -10.04 27.63 15.16
C ARG A 92 -11.14 27.91 16.19
N ARG A 93 -12.04 28.86 15.91
CA ARG A 93 -13.22 29.13 16.76
C ARG A 93 -14.15 27.93 16.86
N ALA A 94 -14.44 27.27 15.73
CA ALA A 94 -15.27 26.08 15.68
C ALA A 94 -14.69 24.97 16.57
N ILE A 95 -13.41 24.62 16.41
CA ILE A 95 -12.79 23.56 17.21
C ILE A 95 -12.75 23.94 18.70
N LYS A 96 -12.39 25.18 19.04
CA LYS A 96 -12.38 25.66 20.43
C LYS A 96 -13.77 25.57 21.07
N TYR A 97 -14.83 25.85 20.31
CA TYR A 97 -16.20 25.65 20.79
C TYR A 97 -16.51 24.17 21.01
N MET A 98 -16.15 23.31 20.06
CA MET A 98 -16.43 21.87 20.09
C MET A 98 -15.70 21.12 21.21
N GLN A 99 -14.49 21.58 21.58
CA GLN A 99 -13.72 21.07 22.72
C GLN A 99 -14.54 21.00 24.02
N ARG A 100 -15.48 21.93 24.22
CA ARG A 100 -16.34 21.99 25.42
C ARG A 100 -17.26 20.78 25.57
N PHE A 101 -17.44 19.99 24.51
CA PHE A 101 -18.36 18.86 24.46
C PHE A 101 -17.65 17.50 24.43
N GLN A 102 -16.32 17.46 24.53
CA GLN A 102 -15.54 16.21 24.53
C GLN A 102 -16.10 15.17 25.51
N ASN A 103 -16.41 15.58 26.74
CA ASN A 103 -16.94 14.69 27.78
C ASN A 103 -18.48 14.69 27.86
N ARG A 104 -19.16 15.27 26.85
CA ARG A 104 -20.61 15.45 26.82
C ARG A 104 -21.24 14.90 25.54
N GLY A 105 -20.62 13.88 24.94
CA GLY A 105 -21.10 13.24 23.71
C GLY A 105 -20.46 13.74 22.42
N GLY A 106 -19.46 14.63 22.51
CA GLY A 106 -18.67 15.07 21.37
C GLY A 106 -19.37 16.07 20.44
N GLY A 107 -18.59 16.56 19.48
CA GLY A 107 -19.04 17.56 18.50
C GLY A 107 -18.79 17.11 17.06
N GLN A 108 -19.65 17.52 16.15
CA GLN A 108 -19.48 17.37 14.70
C GLN A 108 -19.45 18.75 14.06
N LEU A 109 -18.45 19.00 13.23
CA LEU A 109 -18.35 20.18 12.39
C LEU A 109 -18.63 19.81 10.93
N ASN A 110 -19.70 20.36 10.38
CA ASN A 110 -20.05 20.21 8.97
C ASN A 110 -19.40 21.32 8.14
N ILE A 111 -18.73 20.91 7.07
CA ILE A 111 -18.21 21.78 6.02
C ILE A 111 -19.16 21.63 4.83
N PRO A 112 -20.04 22.62 4.57
CA PRO A 112 -21.02 22.52 3.51
C PRO A 112 -20.39 22.76 2.13
N ALA A 113 -21.17 22.52 1.07
CA ALA A 113 -20.75 22.84 -0.30
C ALA A 113 -20.20 24.27 -0.41
N GLY A 114 -19.08 24.41 -1.13
CA GLY A 114 -18.30 25.64 -1.22
C GLY A 114 -16.80 25.38 -1.06
N THR A 115 -15.99 26.42 -1.28
CA THR A 115 -14.53 26.34 -1.20
C THR A 115 -14.03 27.15 0.00
N TRP A 116 -13.42 26.50 0.96
CA TRP A 116 -13.09 27.04 2.28
C TRP A 116 -11.57 27.19 2.38
N LEU A 117 -11.04 28.32 1.91
CA LEU A 117 -9.62 28.64 2.01
C LEU A 117 -9.23 28.72 3.49
N THR A 118 -8.19 28.01 3.90
CA THR A 118 -7.71 28.01 5.29
C THR A 118 -6.23 27.64 5.36
N GLY A 119 -5.55 28.23 6.32
CA GLY A 119 -4.31 27.72 6.90
C GLY A 119 -4.54 26.56 7.86
N SER A 120 -3.51 26.24 8.61
CA SER A 120 -3.51 25.10 9.51
C SER A 120 -4.43 25.27 10.72
N PHE A 121 -5.16 24.20 11.05
CA PHE A 121 -6.00 24.10 12.24
C PHE A 121 -5.86 22.74 12.93
N ASN A 122 -5.99 22.76 14.26
CA ASN A 122 -5.90 21.57 15.09
C ASN A 122 -7.28 20.98 15.35
N LEU A 123 -7.41 19.66 15.30
CA LEU A 123 -8.60 18.90 15.70
C LEU A 123 -8.63 18.68 17.22
N THR A 124 -9.71 18.03 17.69
CA THR A 124 -9.96 17.73 19.10
C THR A 124 -10.53 16.32 19.28
N SER A 125 -10.48 15.76 20.49
CA SER A 125 -11.09 14.45 20.81
C SER A 125 -12.61 14.43 20.70
N ASN A 126 -13.20 13.23 20.60
CA ASN A 126 -14.65 13.01 20.50
C ASN A 126 -15.29 13.90 19.43
N PHE A 127 -14.65 13.94 18.26
CA PHE A 127 -14.95 14.91 17.23
C PHE A 127 -15.23 14.23 15.89
N THR A 128 -16.11 14.83 15.09
CA THR A 128 -16.33 14.47 13.70
C THR A 128 -16.13 15.69 12.82
N LEU A 129 -15.18 15.64 11.88
CA LEU A 129 -15.11 16.57 10.76
C LEU A 129 -15.88 15.94 9.59
N PHE A 130 -16.96 16.58 9.14
CA PHE A 130 -17.83 16.07 8.08
C PHE A 130 -17.82 17.01 6.88
N LEU A 131 -17.35 16.55 5.71
CA LEU A 131 -17.37 17.34 4.48
C LEU A 131 -18.54 16.91 3.60
N GLU A 132 -19.48 17.83 3.36
CA GLU A 132 -20.61 17.58 2.48
C GLU A 132 -20.17 17.44 1.01
N HIS A 133 -21.07 16.92 0.18
CA HIS A 133 -20.83 16.86 -1.26
C HIS A 133 -20.56 18.26 -1.83
N GLY A 134 -19.49 18.41 -2.61
CA GLY A 134 -19.07 19.70 -3.16
C GLY A 134 -18.36 20.63 -2.18
N ALA A 135 -18.09 20.19 -0.94
CA ALA A 135 -17.23 20.93 -0.01
C ALA A 135 -15.75 20.74 -0.40
N VAL A 136 -14.99 21.82 -0.39
CA VAL A 136 -13.53 21.81 -0.61
C VAL A 136 -12.86 22.57 0.52
N ILE A 137 -12.12 21.90 1.40
CA ILE A 137 -11.13 22.56 2.26
C ILE A 137 -9.91 22.85 1.39
N LEU A 138 -9.56 24.13 1.24
CA LEU A 138 -8.52 24.58 0.33
C LEU A 138 -7.34 25.15 1.13
N GLY A 139 -6.15 24.58 0.97
CA GLY A 139 -4.95 24.95 1.71
C GLY A 139 -4.39 26.32 1.29
N SER A 140 -4.14 27.21 2.25
CA SER A 140 -3.58 28.54 2.00
C SER A 140 -2.23 28.49 1.29
N GLN A 141 -2.02 29.39 0.35
CA GLN A 141 -0.74 29.63 -0.33
C GLN A 141 0.14 30.66 0.39
N ASP A 142 -0.24 31.11 1.60
CA ASP A 142 0.67 31.89 2.46
C ASP A 142 1.40 30.93 3.43
N PRO A 143 2.73 30.73 3.31
CA PRO A 143 3.48 29.89 4.25
C PRO A 143 3.34 30.31 5.73
N LYS A 144 3.01 31.56 6.02
CA LYS A 144 2.78 32.05 7.40
C LYS A 144 1.52 31.48 8.03
N GLU A 145 0.57 31.03 7.21
CA GLU A 145 -0.65 30.35 7.66
C GLU A 145 -0.40 28.87 8.04
N TRP A 146 0.84 28.39 7.89
CA TRP A 146 1.32 27.06 8.27
C TRP A 146 2.43 27.20 9.32
N PRO A 147 2.11 27.48 10.60
CA PRO A 147 3.11 27.74 11.63
C PRO A 147 4.21 26.67 11.73
N ILE A 148 5.43 27.09 12.08
CA ILE A 148 6.54 26.17 12.31
C ILE A 148 6.36 25.47 13.66
N ILE A 149 6.49 24.15 13.64
CA ILE A 149 6.53 23.28 14.81
C ILE A 149 7.83 22.49 14.82
N GLU A 150 8.13 21.86 15.96
CA GLU A 150 9.28 20.99 16.07
C GLU A 150 9.18 19.80 15.09
N ALA A 151 10.34 19.33 14.63
CA ALA A 151 10.42 18.04 13.94
C ALA A 151 9.93 16.90 14.86
N LEU A 152 9.48 15.81 14.27
CA LEU A 152 9.05 14.65 15.05
C LEU A 152 10.24 14.06 15.84
N PRO A 153 10.01 13.48 17.02
CA PRO A 153 11.07 12.85 17.80
C PRO A 153 11.81 11.74 17.03
N SER A 154 11.11 10.99 16.17
CA SER A 154 11.69 9.89 15.38
C SER A 154 12.02 10.27 13.92
N TYR A 155 11.61 11.45 13.43
CA TYR A 155 11.68 11.79 12.00
C TYR A 155 11.64 13.31 11.73
N GLY A 156 11.99 13.72 10.51
CA GLY A 156 11.73 15.06 9.98
C GLY A 156 12.91 16.02 10.12
N ARG A 157 13.86 15.74 11.01
CA ARG A 157 15.15 16.44 11.07
C ARG A 157 15.99 16.05 9.86
N GLY A 158 16.41 17.04 9.07
CA GLY A 158 17.32 16.80 7.94
C GLY A 158 16.68 16.12 6.73
N ARG A 159 15.37 15.82 6.76
CA ARG A 159 14.70 15.16 5.63
C ARG A 159 14.64 16.05 4.40
N GLU A 160 14.18 17.27 4.61
CA GLU A 160 14.16 18.31 3.59
C GLU A 160 15.04 19.46 4.03
N ARG A 161 14.88 19.90 5.29
CA ARG A 161 15.66 20.96 5.93
C ARG A 161 16.00 20.60 7.37
N LEU A 162 17.01 21.28 7.90
CA LEU A 162 17.36 21.22 9.32
C LEU A 162 16.36 22.04 10.14
N GLY A 163 16.17 21.68 11.40
CA GLY A 163 15.33 22.43 12.34
C GLY A 163 13.86 22.04 12.33
N GLY A 164 12.98 23.03 12.51
CA GLY A 164 11.53 22.84 12.54
C GLY A 164 10.91 22.60 11.15
N ARG A 165 9.63 22.28 11.15
CA ARG A 165 8.82 22.01 9.95
C ARG A 165 7.52 22.81 9.98
N HIS A 166 6.93 23.06 8.82
CA HIS A 166 5.55 23.54 8.78
C HIS A 166 4.61 22.48 9.38
N ILE A 167 3.67 22.92 10.20
CA ILE A 167 2.56 22.09 10.67
C ILE A 167 1.69 21.66 9.49
N SER A 168 1.00 20.54 9.60
CA SER A 168 0.09 20.02 8.57
C SER A 168 -1.18 20.89 8.44
N LEU A 169 -1.89 20.83 7.31
CA LEU A 169 -3.12 21.63 7.10
C LEU A 169 -4.18 21.27 8.13
N ILE A 170 -4.47 19.97 8.23
CA ILE A 170 -5.31 19.40 9.26
C ILE A 170 -4.39 18.64 10.20
N HIS A 171 -4.33 19.07 11.46
CA HIS A 171 -3.42 18.49 12.44
C HIS A 171 -4.17 18.04 13.70
N GLY A 172 -3.69 17.02 14.39
CA GLY A 172 -4.18 16.62 15.70
C GLY A 172 -3.08 15.95 16.50
N ASN A 173 -2.98 16.23 17.80
CA ASN A 173 -1.98 15.61 18.67
C ASN A 173 -2.60 15.22 20.01
N GLY A 174 -2.44 13.96 20.42
CA GLY A 174 -2.97 13.46 21.70
C GLY A 174 -4.50 13.38 21.74
N ILE A 175 -5.16 13.17 20.59
CA ILE A 175 -6.62 13.16 20.51
C ILE A 175 -7.17 11.73 20.38
N SER A 176 -8.43 11.54 20.76
CA SER A 176 -9.07 10.23 20.72
C SER A 176 -10.49 10.28 20.20
N ASN A 177 -10.95 9.19 19.57
CA ASN A 177 -12.29 9.05 19.01
C ASN A 177 -12.57 10.14 17.96
N VAL A 178 -11.78 10.16 16.89
CA VAL A 178 -11.84 11.18 15.84
C VAL A 178 -12.34 10.55 14.55
N VAL A 179 -13.31 11.19 13.92
CA VAL A 179 -13.86 10.78 12.62
C VAL A 179 -13.67 11.92 11.63
N ILE A 180 -13.04 11.65 10.50
CA ILE A 180 -12.89 12.59 9.38
C ILE A 180 -13.57 11.93 8.18
N THR A 181 -14.76 12.38 7.84
CA THR A 181 -15.59 11.71 6.84
C THR A 181 -16.45 12.71 6.06
N GLY A 182 -17.30 12.23 5.17
CA GLY A 182 -18.14 13.09 4.36
C GLY A 182 -18.94 12.37 3.30
N GLN A 183 -19.35 13.12 2.29
CA GLN A 183 -20.05 12.65 1.10
C GLN A 183 -19.16 12.88 -0.13
N ASN A 184 -17.95 12.34 -0.08
CA ASN A 184 -16.90 12.58 -1.07
C ASN A 184 -16.52 14.08 -1.20
N GLY A 185 -16.51 14.79 -0.07
CA GLY A 185 -15.92 16.13 0.01
C GLY A 185 -14.39 16.09 -0.20
N THR A 186 -13.80 17.24 -0.52
CA THR A 186 -12.38 17.34 -0.91
C THR A 186 -11.55 18.11 0.11
N VAL A 187 -10.33 17.64 0.38
CA VAL A 187 -9.25 18.41 0.98
C VAL A 187 -8.17 18.61 -0.09
N ASP A 188 -7.94 19.85 -0.51
CA ASP A 188 -6.96 20.21 -1.53
C ASP A 188 -5.86 21.06 -0.92
N GLY A 189 -4.63 20.55 -0.93
CA GLY A 189 -3.47 21.21 -0.30
C GLY A 189 -2.84 22.33 -1.12
N GLN A 190 -3.29 22.58 -2.36
CA GLN A 190 -2.66 23.53 -3.29
C GLN A 190 -1.13 23.37 -3.41
N GLY A 191 -0.64 22.13 -3.42
CA GLY A 191 0.76 21.75 -3.26
C GLY A 191 1.76 22.38 -4.24
N LYS A 192 1.32 22.89 -5.40
CA LYS A 192 2.19 23.43 -6.46
C LYS A 192 3.21 24.45 -5.95
N MET A 193 2.79 25.39 -5.11
CA MET A 193 3.72 26.38 -4.52
C MET A 193 4.84 25.69 -3.75
N TRP A 194 4.49 24.71 -2.92
CA TRP A 194 5.44 23.96 -2.10
C TRP A 194 6.41 23.13 -2.95
N TRP A 195 5.93 22.54 -4.04
CA TRP A 195 6.76 21.78 -4.97
C TRP A 195 7.72 22.68 -5.74
N GLU A 196 7.29 23.88 -6.14
CA GLU A 196 8.16 24.88 -6.76
C GLU A 196 9.28 25.33 -5.82
N LEU A 197 8.97 25.57 -4.54
CA LEU A 197 9.98 25.86 -3.52
C LEU A 197 10.97 24.68 -3.34
N TRP A 198 10.49 23.44 -3.40
CA TRP A 198 11.32 22.25 -3.33
C TRP A 198 12.26 22.13 -4.53
N TRP A 199 11.72 22.18 -5.76
CA TRP A 199 12.50 22.05 -7.00
C TRP A 199 13.52 23.17 -7.16
N ASN A 200 13.17 24.40 -6.78
CA ASN A 200 14.07 25.55 -6.81
C ASN A 200 15.05 25.58 -5.63
N ARG A 201 14.94 24.62 -4.69
CA ARG A 201 15.77 24.52 -3.49
C ARG A 201 15.67 25.74 -2.57
N THR A 202 14.55 26.45 -2.58
CA THR A 202 14.29 27.67 -1.80
C THR A 202 13.42 27.46 -0.57
N LEU A 203 13.07 26.21 -0.23
CA LEU A 203 12.41 25.92 1.06
C LEU A 203 13.32 26.33 2.22
N GLU A 204 12.76 27.06 3.18
CA GLU A 204 13.44 27.41 4.44
C GLU A 204 13.23 26.31 5.49
N HIS A 205 12.03 25.75 5.55
CA HIS A 205 11.63 24.69 6.47
C HIS A 205 11.05 23.48 5.73
N THR A 206 11.08 22.31 6.38
CA THR A 206 10.43 21.09 5.87
C THR A 206 8.93 21.33 5.69
N ARG A 207 8.38 20.87 4.58
CA ARG A 207 6.97 21.04 4.20
C ARG A 207 6.04 20.31 5.18
N GLY A 208 4.84 20.84 5.37
CA GLY A 208 3.79 20.21 6.17
C GLY A 208 3.03 19.13 5.38
N HIS A 209 2.39 18.21 6.06
CA HIS A 209 1.52 17.21 5.44
C HIS A 209 0.13 17.79 5.17
N LEU A 210 -0.70 17.06 4.40
CA LEU A 210 -2.09 17.47 4.22
C LEU A 210 -2.95 17.13 5.46
N LEU A 211 -2.83 15.91 5.99
CA LEU A 211 -3.43 15.48 7.25
C LEU A 211 -2.40 14.75 8.09
N GLU A 212 -2.23 15.17 9.34
CA GLU A 212 -1.35 14.50 10.29
C GLU A 212 -2.02 14.35 11.67
N LEU A 213 -2.01 13.12 12.17
CA LEU A 213 -2.51 12.80 13.50
C LEU A 213 -1.36 12.17 14.29
N MET A 214 -1.06 12.75 15.44
CA MET A 214 0.06 12.39 16.29
C MET A 214 -0.44 11.84 17.62
N ASN A 215 0.19 10.81 18.16
CA ASN A 215 -0.07 10.29 19.52
C ASN A 215 -1.56 10.03 19.80
N SER A 216 -2.31 9.56 18.80
CA SER A 216 -3.78 9.56 18.82
C SER A 216 -4.37 8.15 18.77
N ASP A 217 -5.62 7.99 19.21
CA ASP A 217 -6.28 6.69 19.36
C ASP A 217 -7.69 6.70 18.78
N ASN A 218 -8.07 5.60 18.13
CA ASN A 218 -9.42 5.37 17.61
C ASN A 218 -9.83 6.42 16.57
N ILE A 219 -9.25 6.27 15.38
CA ILE A 219 -9.38 7.21 14.26
C ILE A 219 -10.07 6.51 13.09
N LEU A 220 -11.06 7.20 12.50
CA LEU A 220 -11.65 6.82 11.22
C LEU A 220 -11.48 7.97 10.22
N ILE A 221 -10.86 7.68 9.08
CA ILE A 221 -10.80 8.59 7.92
C ILE A 221 -11.49 7.86 6.75
N SER A 222 -12.58 8.41 6.22
CA SER A 222 -13.34 7.69 5.20
C SER A 222 -14.19 8.53 4.26
N ASN A 223 -14.44 8.03 3.04
CA ASN A 223 -15.36 8.61 2.05
C ASN A 223 -15.06 10.08 1.69
N LEU A 224 -13.78 10.36 1.39
CA LEU A 224 -13.27 11.69 1.05
C LEU A 224 -12.27 11.63 -0.11
N THR A 225 -12.09 12.78 -0.75
CA THR A 225 -11.05 13.01 -1.74
C THR A 225 -9.94 13.90 -1.17
N PHE A 226 -8.68 13.49 -1.30
CA PHE A 226 -7.50 14.30 -0.96
C PHE A 226 -6.73 14.64 -2.23
N ARG A 227 -6.31 15.90 -2.38
CA ARG A 227 -5.62 16.38 -3.58
C ARG A 227 -4.43 17.26 -3.27
N ASN A 228 -3.43 17.21 -4.16
CA ASN A 228 -2.33 18.18 -4.25
C ASN A 228 -1.67 18.44 -2.89
N SER A 229 -1.31 17.39 -2.17
CA SER A 229 -0.63 17.52 -0.88
C SER A 229 0.69 18.30 -1.03
N PRO A 230 1.04 19.22 -0.10
CA PRO A 230 2.35 19.87 -0.09
C PRO A 230 3.52 18.88 0.00
N PHE A 231 3.35 17.82 0.78
CA PHE A 231 4.30 16.74 1.05
C PHE A 231 3.52 15.42 1.19
N TRP A 232 3.74 14.57 2.20
CA TRP A 232 2.91 13.39 2.42
C TRP A 232 1.45 13.74 2.70
N THR A 233 0.54 12.86 2.29
CA THR A 233 -0.90 13.18 2.27
C THR A 233 -1.59 12.85 3.59
N ILE A 234 -1.54 11.60 4.06
CA ILE A 234 -2.18 11.18 5.32
C ILE A 234 -1.15 10.49 6.21
N HIS A 235 -0.75 11.15 7.30
CA HIS A 235 0.34 10.73 8.19
C HIS A 235 -0.16 10.47 9.62
N PRO A 236 -0.66 9.27 9.93
CA PRO A 236 -0.84 8.83 11.32
C PRO A 236 0.51 8.41 11.91
N VAL A 237 0.98 9.15 12.91
CA VAL A 237 2.26 8.89 13.61
C VAL A 237 2.05 8.67 15.11
N TYR A 238 2.64 7.61 15.65
CA TYR A 238 2.41 7.17 17.05
C TYR A 238 0.92 6.94 17.37
N CYS A 239 0.15 6.53 16.37
CA CYS A 239 -1.27 6.32 16.50
C CYS A 239 -1.61 4.86 16.77
N ARG A 240 -2.79 4.62 17.36
CA ARG A 240 -3.34 3.28 17.52
C ARG A 240 -4.79 3.21 17.07
N ASN A 241 -5.22 2.05 16.57
CA ASN A 241 -6.61 1.80 16.17
C ASN A 241 -7.07 2.79 15.07
N VAL A 242 -6.43 2.72 13.91
CA VAL A 242 -6.64 3.65 12.80
C VAL A 242 -7.28 2.90 11.63
N VAL A 243 -8.35 3.46 11.07
CA VAL A 243 -8.99 2.95 9.86
C VAL A 243 -9.04 4.06 8.82
N ILE A 244 -8.49 3.79 7.63
CA ILE A 244 -8.49 4.69 6.47
C ILE A 244 -9.11 3.94 5.30
N LYS A 245 -10.31 4.34 4.86
CA LYS A 245 -11.05 3.58 3.86
C LYS A 245 -11.93 4.37 2.92
N GLU A 246 -12.20 3.82 1.74
CA GLU A 246 -13.10 4.43 0.74
C GLU A 246 -12.63 5.83 0.33
N MET A 247 -11.30 5.99 0.16
CA MET A 247 -10.67 7.27 -0.15
C MET A 247 -10.26 7.36 -1.62
N THR A 248 -10.26 8.58 -2.15
CA THR A 248 -9.58 8.93 -3.41
C THR A 248 -8.44 9.91 -3.09
N ILE A 249 -7.20 9.56 -3.40
CA ILE A 249 -6.02 10.40 -3.13
C ILE A 249 -5.32 10.70 -4.45
N LEU A 250 -5.16 11.98 -4.81
CA LEU A 250 -4.65 12.39 -6.12
C LEU A 250 -3.56 13.45 -6.00
N ALA A 251 -2.40 13.17 -6.54
CA ALA A 251 -1.35 14.16 -6.79
C ALA A 251 -0.83 14.02 -8.22
N PRO A 252 -0.32 15.10 -8.84
CA PRO A 252 0.41 14.99 -10.10
C PRO A 252 1.52 13.94 -9.99
N LEU A 253 1.66 13.08 -10.99
CA LEU A 253 2.58 11.92 -10.95
C LEU A 253 4.08 12.30 -10.92
N ASN A 254 4.40 13.58 -11.07
CA ASN A 254 5.75 14.13 -10.92
C ASN A 254 5.91 14.96 -9.64
N ALA A 255 4.87 15.10 -8.81
CA ALA A 255 4.92 15.87 -7.58
C ALA A 255 5.88 15.20 -6.57
N PRO A 256 6.77 15.98 -5.92
CA PRO A 256 7.80 15.43 -5.06
C PRO A 256 7.24 15.05 -3.69
N ASN A 257 7.42 13.78 -3.31
CA ASN A 257 7.14 13.24 -1.97
C ASN A 257 5.67 13.40 -1.56
N THR A 258 4.76 13.06 -2.48
CA THR A 258 3.32 13.10 -2.24
C THR A 258 2.77 11.73 -1.86
N ASP A 259 3.49 10.98 -1.03
CA ASP A 259 3.09 9.68 -0.50
C ASP A 259 1.61 9.70 -0.09
N GLY A 260 0.87 8.65 -0.42
CA GLY A 260 -0.58 8.61 -0.21
C GLY A 260 -0.95 8.44 1.26
N ILE A 261 -0.50 7.35 1.88
CA ILE A 261 -0.78 7.04 3.29
C ILE A 261 0.48 6.51 3.96
N ASP A 262 0.85 7.12 5.08
CA ASP A 262 2.12 6.90 5.77
C ASP A 262 1.90 6.50 7.23
N PRO A 263 1.55 5.24 7.54
CA PRO A 263 1.55 4.81 8.94
C PRO A 263 2.98 4.76 9.48
N ASP A 264 3.28 5.67 10.40
CA ASP A 264 4.60 5.82 11.03
C ASP A 264 4.52 5.50 12.52
N SER A 265 5.36 4.58 12.99
CA SER A 265 5.38 4.11 14.38
C SER A 265 3.99 3.88 14.98
N SER A 266 3.07 3.29 14.21
CA SER A 266 1.65 3.17 14.56
C SER A 266 1.20 1.71 14.66
N SER A 267 0.13 1.45 15.43
CA SER A 267 -0.36 0.09 15.69
C SER A 267 -1.85 -0.12 15.39
N ASN A 268 -2.22 -1.32 14.96
CA ASN A 268 -3.60 -1.67 14.61
C ASN A 268 -4.16 -0.70 13.55
N VAL A 269 -3.55 -0.72 12.37
CA VAL A 269 -3.89 0.18 11.26
C VAL A 269 -4.53 -0.64 10.13
N CYS A 270 -5.70 -0.21 9.67
CA CYS A 270 -6.37 -0.76 8.50
C CYS A 270 -6.44 0.29 7.41
N ILE A 271 -5.90 -0.04 6.23
CA ILE A 271 -5.96 0.77 5.03
C ILE A 271 -6.67 -0.08 3.98
N GLU A 272 -7.93 0.24 3.66
CA GLU A 272 -8.73 -0.57 2.73
C GLU A 272 -9.53 0.26 1.72
N ASP A 273 -9.79 -0.29 0.53
CA ASP A 273 -10.73 0.31 -0.44
C ASP A 273 -10.35 1.72 -0.90
N ASN A 274 -9.07 1.95 -1.19
CA ASN A 274 -8.58 3.27 -1.61
C ASN A 274 -8.07 3.27 -3.05
N TYR A 275 -8.36 4.37 -3.75
CA TYR A 275 -7.76 4.70 -5.05
C TYR A 275 -6.71 5.79 -4.87
N ILE A 276 -5.49 5.56 -5.35
CA ILE A 276 -4.35 6.46 -5.11
C ILE A 276 -3.57 6.72 -6.40
N GLU A 277 -3.38 7.99 -6.73
CA GLU A 277 -2.41 8.45 -7.73
C GLU A 277 -1.39 9.34 -7.02
N SER A 278 -0.11 8.97 -7.12
CA SER A 278 0.96 9.68 -6.41
C SER A 278 2.22 9.83 -7.24
N GLY A 279 2.92 10.95 -7.02
CA GLY A 279 4.31 11.12 -7.46
C GLY A 279 5.35 10.41 -6.58
N ASP A 280 4.93 9.73 -5.52
CA ASP A 280 5.75 8.87 -4.65
C ASP A 280 4.98 7.58 -4.28
N ASP A 281 5.24 6.93 -3.15
CA ASP A 281 4.56 5.67 -2.78
C ASP A 281 3.03 5.83 -2.61
N LEU A 282 2.23 4.82 -3.00
CA LEU A 282 0.78 4.87 -2.71
C LEU A 282 0.51 4.68 -1.22
N VAL A 283 1.20 3.71 -0.60
CA VAL A 283 1.24 3.49 0.84
C VAL A 283 2.69 3.25 1.26
N ALA A 284 3.18 3.98 2.27
CA ALA A 284 4.53 3.85 2.80
C ALA A 284 4.53 3.57 4.30
N ILE A 285 4.84 2.34 4.70
CA ILE A 285 4.90 1.96 6.12
C ILE A 285 6.27 2.34 6.69
N LYS A 286 6.27 3.13 7.77
CA LYS A 286 7.47 3.72 8.37
C LYS A 286 7.52 3.51 9.89
N SER A 287 8.67 3.76 10.51
CA SER A 287 8.85 3.77 11.97
C SER A 287 10.05 4.61 12.39
N GLY A 288 10.16 5.83 11.86
CA GLY A 288 11.26 6.74 12.16
C GLY A 288 12.60 6.41 11.49
N TRP A 289 13.57 7.31 11.68
CA TRP A 289 14.77 7.41 10.87
C TRP A 289 16.06 7.47 11.69
N ASP A 290 16.97 6.55 11.40
CA ASP A 290 18.30 6.35 12.00
C ASP A 290 18.29 6.44 13.52
N GLN A 291 19.25 7.16 14.13
CA GLN A 291 19.40 7.31 15.57
C GLN A 291 18.14 7.87 16.24
N TYR A 292 17.36 8.70 15.56
CA TYR A 292 16.12 9.25 16.10
C TYR A 292 15.03 8.17 16.20
N GLY A 293 14.85 7.38 15.14
CA GLY A 293 13.94 6.23 15.17
C GLY A 293 14.39 5.14 16.15
N ILE A 294 15.69 4.85 16.20
CA ILE A 294 16.29 3.89 17.15
C ILE A 294 16.05 4.35 18.60
N ASN A 295 16.27 5.63 18.92
CA ASN A 295 16.11 6.14 20.27
C ASN A 295 14.65 6.15 20.74
N VAL A 296 13.71 6.48 19.84
CA VAL A 296 12.27 6.42 20.14
C VAL A 296 11.81 4.97 20.29
N ALA A 297 12.40 4.04 19.52
CA ALA A 297 12.16 2.60 19.61
C ALA A 297 10.68 2.19 19.52
N HIS A 298 9.88 2.96 18.76
CA HIS A 298 8.46 2.70 18.60
C HIS A 298 8.18 2.08 17.22
N PRO A 299 7.77 0.80 17.14
CA PRO A 299 7.56 0.14 15.87
C PRO A 299 6.23 0.52 15.23
N SER A 300 6.13 0.30 13.91
CA SER A 300 4.86 0.15 13.21
C SER A 300 4.46 -1.33 13.20
N THR A 301 3.29 -1.67 13.74
CA THR A 301 2.91 -3.08 13.88
C THR A 301 1.42 -3.37 13.76
N ASN A 302 1.07 -4.58 13.30
CA ASN A 302 -0.30 -5.00 13.07
C ASN A 302 -1.02 -4.06 12.09
N ILE A 303 -0.50 -4.01 10.86
CA ILE A 303 -1.00 -3.15 9.79
C ILE A 303 -1.52 -4.01 8.65
N VAL A 304 -2.75 -3.76 8.23
CA VAL A 304 -3.38 -4.42 7.09
C VAL A 304 -3.61 -3.39 5.99
N VAL A 305 -3.02 -3.63 4.82
CA VAL A 305 -3.22 -2.85 3.59
C VAL A 305 -3.94 -3.75 2.59
N ARG A 306 -5.16 -3.39 2.17
CA ARG A 306 -5.93 -4.26 1.27
C ARG A 306 -6.81 -3.54 0.28
N ARG A 307 -7.09 -4.15 -0.87
CA ARG A 307 -8.00 -3.57 -1.89
C ARG A 307 -7.60 -2.14 -2.26
N ILE A 308 -6.31 -1.96 -2.54
CA ILE A 308 -5.73 -0.70 -2.99
C ILE A 308 -5.54 -0.77 -4.50
N SER A 309 -5.89 0.31 -5.19
CA SER A 309 -5.68 0.46 -6.63
C SER A 309 -5.01 1.78 -6.95
N GLY A 310 -4.06 1.82 -7.88
CA GLY A 310 -3.38 3.07 -8.19
C GLY A 310 -2.16 3.00 -9.11
N THR A 311 -1.53 4.17 -9.31
CA THR A 311 -0.32 4.34 -10.13
C THR A 311 0.67 5.33 -9.51
N THR A 312 1.95 4.99 -9.63
CA THR A 312 3.11 5.78 -9.19
C THR A 312 4.33 5.52 -10.09
N PRO A 313 4.53 6.32 -11.15
CA PRO A 313 5.60 6.10 -12.13
C PRO A 313 7.02 6.12 -11.57
N THR A 314 7.21 6.72 -10.40
CA THR A 314 8.51 7.00 -9.78
C THR A 314 8.83 6.07 -8.60
N CYS A 315 7.81 5.52 -7.92
CA CYS A 315 7.99 4.82 -6.66
C CYS A 315 7.20 3.50 -6.57
N SER A 316 6.62 3.17 -5.41
CA SER A 316 6.10 1.83 -5.11
C SER A 316 4.60 1.85 -4.85
N GLY A 317 3.89 0.82 -5.32
CA GLY A 317 2.52 0.56 -4.90
C GLY A 317 2.40 0.49 -3.38
N VAL A 318 3.14 -0.42 -2.74
CA VAL A 318 3.34 -0.41 -1.29
C VAL A 318 4.83 -0.45 -0.96
N GLY A 319 5.29 0.57 -0.24
CA GLY A 319 6.64 0.69 0.30
C GLY A 319 6.70 0.33 1.78
N ILE A 320 7.73 -0.41 2.19
CA ILE A 320 8.10 -0.60 3.59
C ILE A 320 9.48 0.04 3.78
N GLY A 321 9.56 1.07 4.64
CA GLY A 321 10.72 1.93 4.79
C GLY A 321 10.77 3.10 3.79
N SER A 322 11.91 3.77 3.62
CA SER A 322 13.21 3.44 4.21
C SER A 322 13.37 3.84 5.66
N GLU A 323 12.52 4.73 6.17
CA GLU A 323 12.49 5.13 7.58
C GLU A 323 11.85 4.01 8.40
N MET A 324 12.64 3.02 8.84
CA MET A 324 12.16 1.80 9.53
C MET A 324 12.91 1.51 10.86
N SER A 325 13.53 2.54 11.42
CA SER A 325 14.53 2.43 12.48
C SER A 325 13.97 2.01 13.84
N GLY A 326 12.70 2.33 14.12
CA GLY A 326 11.95 1.85 15.28
C GLY A 326 11.44 0.41 15.14
N GLY A 327 11.56 -0.19 13.95
CA GLY A 327 11.09 -1.53 13.62
C GLY A 327 9.71 -1.55 12.94
N ILE A 328 9.48 -2.53 12.08
CA ILE A 328 8.21 -2.76 11.39
C ILE A 328 7.89 -4.25 11.47
N SER A 329 6.69 -4.62 11.93
CA SER A 329 6.32 -6.04 11.99
C SER A 329 4.84 -6.34 11.92
N ASN A 330 4.49 -7.60 11.60
CA ASN A 330 3.11 -8.06 11.53
C ASN A 330 2.32 -7.24 10.50
N ILE A 331 2.76 -7.31 9.24
CA ILE A 331 2.19 -6.56 8.13
C ILE A 331 1.49 -7.52 7.18
N THR A 332 0.25 -7.21 6.81
CA THR A 332 -0.50 -7.92 5.78
C THR A 332 -0.80 -6.98 4.63
N ILE A 333 -0.39 -7.33 3.42
CA ILE A 333 -0.70 -6.61 2.17
C ILE A 333 -1.43 -7.59 1.26
N GLU A 334 -2.70 -7.33 0.93
CA GLU A 334 -3.48 -8.26 0.11
C GLU A 334 -4.40 -7.57 -0.89
N ASN A 335 -4.69 -8.18 -2.04
CA ASN A 335 -5.60 -7.62 -3.04
C ASN A 335 -5.15 -6.22 -3.53
N LEU A 336 -3.92 -6.12 -4.02
CA LEU A 336 -3.34 -4.87 -4.56
C LEU A 336 -3.41 -4.89 -6.09
N HIS A 337 -3.86 -3.79 -6.71
CA HIS A 337 -3.81 -3.59 -8.16
C HIS A 337 -3.02 -2.33 -8.52
N VAL A 338 -1.84 -2.49 -9.12
CA VAL A 338 -0.95 -1.37 -9.45
C VAL A 338 -0.61 -1.38 -10.94
N TRP A 339 -0.67 -0.21 -11.59
CA TRP A 339 -0.26 -0.07 -12.99
C TRP A 339 0.73 1.07 -13.20
N ASP A 340 1.44 1.05 -14.33
CA ASP A 340 2.30 2.13 -14.81
C ASP A 340 3.27 2.70 -13.74
N SER A 341 3.82 1.80 -12.92
CA SER A 341 4.58 2.15 -11.72
C SER A 341 6.02 1.64 -11.73
N ALA A 342 6.91 2.26 -10.93
CA ALA A 342 8.30 1.82 -10.85
C ALA A 342 8.44 0.49 -10.10
N ALA A 343 7.67 0.28 -9.03
CA ALA A 343 7.61 -0.98 -8.31
C ALA A 343 6.19 -1.30 -7.81
N GLY A 344 5.87 -2.59 -7.66
CA GLY A 344 4.61 -3.03 -7.05
C GLY A 344 4.72 -3.00 -5.54
N VAL A 345 5.52 -3.93 -4.99
CA VAL A 345 5.86 -3.95 -3.57
C VAL A 345 7.36 -3.75 -3.40
N ARG A 346 7.74 -2.87 -2.47
CA ARG A 346 9.14 -2.50 -2.24
C ARG A 346 9.51 -2.47 -0.77
N ILE A 347 10.59 -3.14 -0.39
CA ILE A 347 11.22 -3.00 0.95
C ILE A 347 12.52 -2.22 0.77
N LYS A 348 12.69 -1.15 1.55
CA LYS A 348 13.76 -0.15 1.41
C LYS A 348 14.50 0.01 2.73
N SER A 349 15.83 0.02 2.69
CA SER A 349 16.66 0.38 3.85
C SER A 349 18.12 0.57 3.43
N ASP A 350 18.99 0.93 4.36
CA ASP A 350 20.45 0.85 4.20
C ASP A 350 21.14 0.77 5.57
N LYS A 351 22.48 0.68 5.58
CA LYS A 351 23.31 0.88 6.78
C LYS A 351 22.92 2.22 7.44
N GLY A 352 22.95 2.29 8.76
CA GLY A 352 22.50 3.47 9.51
C GLY A 352 21.07 3.37 10.03
N ARG A 353 20.18 2.71 9.28
CA ARG A 353 18.78 2.60 9.68
C ARG A 353 18.61 1.76 10.94
N GLY A 354 19.40 0.69 11.13
CA GLY A 354 19.17 -0.27 12.21
C GLY A 354 17.75 -0.87 12.15
N GLY A 355 17.15 -1.12 13.32
CA GLY A 355 15.78 -1.61 13.39
C GLY A 355 15.57 -2.99 12.73
N TYR A 356 14.34 -3.26 12.31
CA TYR A 356 13.97 -4.52 11.67
C TYR A 356 12.72 -4.39 10.80
N VAL A 357 12.57 -5.27 9.81
CA VAL A 357 11.29 -5.58 9.17
C VAL A 357 11.06 -7.08 9.30
N ALA A 358 9.97 -7.48 9.98
CA ALA A 358 9.72 -8.88 10.30
C ALA A 358 8.25 -9.29 10.20
N ASN A 359 7.98 -10.55 9.83
CA ASN A 359 6.62 -11.09 9.73
C ASN A 359 5.72 -10.26 8.80
N VAL A 360 6.03 -10.32 7.50
CA VAL A 360 5.30 -9.63 6.43
C VAL A 360 4.66 -10.66 5.52
N SER A 361 3.36 -10.56 5.29
CA SER A 361 2.61 -11.38 4.33
C SER A 361 2.07 -10.49 3.21
N ILE A 362 2.40 -10.82 1.97
CA ILE A 362 1.96 -10.12 0.76
C ILE A 362 1.27 -11.15 -0.14
N SER A 363 -0.01 -10.97 -0.47
CA SER A 363 -0.74 -11.92 -1.32
C SER A 363 -1.68 -11.26 -2.32
N ASP A 364 -2.03 -11.99 -3.38
CA ASP A 364 -3.09 -11.61 -4.32
C ASP A 364 -2.83 -10.25 -4.97
N ILE A 365 -1.68 -10.13 -5.63
CA ILE A 365 -1.18 -8.89 -6.21
C ILE A 365 -1.31 -8.96 -7.73
N ARG A 366 -2.01 -7.99 -8.32
CA ARG A 366 -2.10 -7.80 -9.77
C ARG A 366 -1.32 -6.55 -10.19
N MET A 367 -0.46 -6.69 -11.19
CA MET A 367 0.35 -5.60 -11.70
C MET A 367 0.31 -5.50 -13.22
N GLU A 368 0.29 -4.28 -13.77
CA GLU A 368 0.30 -4.04 -15.22
C GLU A 368 1.32 -2.95 -15.58
N ARG A 369 2.27 -3.25 -16.49
CA ARG A 369 3.31 -2.29 -16.92
C ARG A 369 4.14 -1.75 -15.74
N VAL A 370 4.35 -2.57 -14.71
CA VAL A 370 5.20 -2.24 -13.56
C VAL A 370 6.66 -2.58 -13.88
N LYS A 371 7.57 -1.62 -13.67
CA LYS A 371 8.97 -1.76 -14.09
C LYS A 371 9.69 -2.91 -13.38
N ILE A 372 9.65 -2.94 -12.04
CA ILE A 372 10.19 -4.01 -11.19
C ILE A 372 9.10 -4.47 -10.21
N PRO A 373 8.35 -5.55 -10.48
CA PRO A 373 7.19 -5.95 -9.70
C PRO A 373 7.44 -6.13 -8.19
N ILE A 374 8.54 -6.81 -7.83
CA ILE A 374 8.97 -7.05 -6.45
C ILE A 374 10.40 -6.52 -6.31
N ARG A 375 10.61 -5.63 -5.34
CA ARG A 375 11.91 -4.97 -5.16
C ARG A 375 12.32 -4.89 -3.69
N PHE A 376 13.42 -5.52 -3.32
CA PHE A 376 14.15 -5.17 -2.09
C PHE A 376 15.35 -4.35 -2.48
N SER A 377 15.51 -3.17 -1.89
CA SER A 377 16.54 -2.21 -2.30
C SER A 377 17.31 -1.67 -1.12
N ARG A 378 18.64 -1.81 -1.22
CA ARG A 378 19.63 -0.93 -0.61
C ARG A 378 19.80 0.39 -1.38
N GLY A 379 20.53 1.35 -0.83
CA GLY A 379 20.83 2.66 -1.42
C GLY A 379 20.06 3.83 -0.80
N SER A 380 19.18 3.57 0.18
CA SER A 380 18.55 4.61 1.00
C SER A 380 19.51 5.09 2.09
N ASN A 381 20.66 5.62 1.65
CA ASN A 381 21.80 6.00 2.49
C ASN A 381 21.87 7.52 2.72
N ASP A 382 20.73 8.18 2.65
CA ASP A 382 20.54 9.51 3.22
C ASP A 382 20.38 9.39 4.74
N HIS A 383 20.94 10.35 5.46
CA HIS A 383 20.96 10.40 6.92
C HIS A 383 20.53 11.79 7.40
N PRO A 384 19.88 11.90 8.58
CA PRO A 384 19.36 13.16 9.09
C PRO A 384 20.46 14.18 9.41
N ASP A 385 21.61 13.68 9.87
CA ASP A 385 22.81 14.44 10.24
C ASP A 385 24.00 13.47 10.44
N ASP A 386 25.18 14.00 10.78
CA ASP A 386 26.42 13.24 11.00
C ASP A 386 26.42 12.34 12.25
N GLY A 387 25.37 12.39 13.08
CA GLY A 387 25.23 11.58 14.30
C GLY A 387 24.67 10.18 14.08
N TRP A 388 24.42 9.79 12.83
CA TRP A 388 23.95 8.45 12.47
C TRP A 388 25.02 7.38 12.75
N ASP A 389 24.60 6.15 13.07
CA ASP A 389 25.51 5.04 13.37
C ASP A 389 25.75 4.14 12.14
N PRO A 390 26.93 4.16 11.51
CA PRO A 390 27.23 3.28 10.37
C PRO A 390 27.24 1.79 10.68
N LYS A 391 27.25 1.41 11.97
CA LYS A 391 27.16 0.03 12.44
C LYS A 391 25.72 -0.38 12.75
N ALA A 392 24.75 0.53 12.66
CA ALA A 392 23.33 0.20 12.79
C ALA A 392 22.86 -0.50 11.51
N ILE A 393 23.00 -1.81 11.47
CA ILE A 393 22.63 -2.66 10.35
C ILE A 393 21.16 -3.12 10.52
N PRO A 394 20.29 -2.92 9.51
CA PRO A 394 18.90 -3.38 9.60
C PRO A 394 18.79 -4.90 9.62
N ARG A 395 17.65 -5.46 10.04
CA ARG A 395 17.38 -6.91 9.97
C ARG A 395 16.08 -7.18 9.23
N PHE A 396 16.10 -8.12 8.30
CA PHE A 396 14.94 -8.52 7.52
C PHE A 396 14.69 -9.99 7.69
N LYS A 397 13.49 -10.34 8.13
CA LYS A 397 13.18 -11.71 8.43
C LYS A 397 11.73 -12.01 8.10
N ASP A 398 11.45 -13.24 7.67
CA ASP A 398 10.10 -13.78 7.71
C ASP A 398 9.12 -13.01 6.80
N ILE A 399 9.39 -13.06 5.49
CA ILE A 399 8.60 -12.35 4.46
C ILE A 399 8.02 -13.37 3.49
N LEU A 400 6.70 -13.48 3.48
CA LEU A 400 5.92 -14.31 2.56
C LEU A 400 5.31 -13.46 1.45
N ILE A 401 5.54 -13.85 0.20
CA ILE A 401 4.95 -13.25 -0.99
C ILE A 401 4.30 -14.36 -1.82
N SER A 402 2.98 -14.30 -2.01
CA SER A 402 2.24 -15.32 -2.74
C SER A 402 1.23 -14.76 -3.73
N ASN A 403 0.82 -15.58 -4.71
CA ASN A 403 -0.25 -15.24 -5.66
C ASN A 403 -0.05 -13.89 -6.36
N VAL A 404 1.10 -13.74 -7.04
CA VAL A 404 1.46 -12.49 -7.72
C VAL A 404 1.41 -12.69 -9.22
N VAL A 405 0.64 -11.84 -9.91
CA VAL A 405 0.62 -11.79 -11.38
C VAL A 405 1.02 -10.41 -11.86
N SER A 406 2.02 -10.34 -12.72
CA SER A 406 2.43 -9.09 -13.40
C SER A 406 2.38 -9.27 -14.90
N ILE A 407 1.80 -8.30 -15.60
CA ILE A 407 1.69 -8.28 -17.07
C ILE A 407 2.52 -7.11 -17.60
N ASN A 408 3.34 -7.36 -18.62
CA ASN A 408 4.23 -6.39 -19.25
C ASN A 408 5.25 -5.77 -18.28
N ALA A 409 5.81 -6.59 -17.37
CA ALA A 409 6.92 -6.15 -16.54
C ALA A 409 8.20 -6.01 -17.37
N THR A 410 8.99 -4.96 -17.12
CA THR A 410 10.22 -4.71 -17.89
C THR A 410 11.45 -5.40 -17.32
N LYS A 411 11.42 -5.78 -16.04
CA LYS A 411 12.53 -6.42 -15.32
C LYS A 411 12.01 -7.55 -14.44
N ALA A 412 12.85 -8.57 -14.26
CA ALA A 412 12.66 -9.57 -13.21
C ALA A 412 12.79 -8.93 -11.81
N PRO A 413 12.33 -9.62 -10.74
CA PRO A 413 12.49 -9.18 -9.36
C PRO A 413 13.95 -8.87 -9.01
N VAL A 414 14.13 -7.84 -8.19
CA VAL A 414 15.44 -7.41 -7.71
C VAL A 414 15.40 -7.41 -6.19
N LEU A 415 16.16 -8.30 -5.57
CA LEU A 415 16.24 -8.51 -4.14
C LEU A 415 17.67 -8.22 -3.68
N GLU A 416 17.95 -6.96 -3.37
CA GLU A 416 19.28 -6.51 -2.95
C GLU A 416 19.26 -6.14 -1.47
N GLY A 417 19.79 -7.03 -0.64
CA GLY A 417 20.08 -6.76 0.77
C GLY A 417 21.31 -5.88 0.95
N VAL A 418 21.57 -5.50 2.20
CA VAL A 418 22.74 -4.71 2.60
C VAL A 418 23.81 -5.67 3.08
N GLU A 419 25.08 -5.41 2.77
CA GLU A 419 26.18 -6.21 3.29
C GLU A 419 26.14 -6.27 4.83
N GLY A 420 26.14 -7.49 5.40
CA GLY A 420 25.96 -7.73 6.83
C GLY A 420 24.50 -7.83 7.30
N SER A 421 23.53 -7.59 6.41
CA SER A 421 22.09 -7.73 6.63
C SER A 421 21.46 -8.55 5.52
N SER A 422 21.36 -9.86 5.75
CA SER A 422 20.64 -10.71 4.80
C SER A 422 19.13 -10.63 5.05
N PHE A 423 18.36 -10.71 3.97
CA PHE A 423 16.94 -11.05 4.06
C PHE A 423 16.83 -12.56 4.31
N GLU A 424 16.33 -12.94 5.47
CA GLU A 424 16.23 -14.34 5.90
C GLU A 424 14.77 -14.79 5.98
N GLY A 425 14.53 -16.09 5.77
CA GLY A 425 13.17 -16.63 5.84
C GLY A 425 12.24 -16.07 4.76
N LEU A 426 12.78 -15.81 3.56
CA LEU A 426 11.96 -15.40 2.42
C LEU A 426 11.17 -16.58 1.88
N CYS A 427 9.90 -16.33 1.54
CA CYS A 427 9.02 -17.31 0.95
C CYS A 427 8.29 -16.74 -0.27
N PHE A 428 8.47 -17.35 -1.44
CA PHE A 428 7.78 -16.96 -2.67
C PHE A 428 6.95 -18.13 -3.20
N LYS A 429 5.65 -17.94 -3.42
CA LYS A 429 4.75 -19.00 -3.92
C LYS A 429 3.84 -18.47 -5.03
N ASN A 430 3.68 -19.22 -6.12
CA ASN A 430 2.71 -18.90 -7.18
C ASN A 430 2.87 -17.46 -7.70
N ILE A 431 4.01 -17.18 -8.34
CA ILE A 431 4.36 -15.85 -8.87
C ILE A 431 4.59 -15.96 -10.37
N THR A 432 3.82 -15.25 -11.18
CA THR A 432 3.97 -15.27 -12.64
C THR A 432 4.12 -13.86 -13.19
N LEU A 433 5.28 -13.56 -13.79
CA LEU A 433 5.58 -12.27 -14.41
C LEU A 433 5.69 -12.42 -15.93
N HIS A 434 4.67 -11.96 -16.64
CA HIS A 434 4.63 -11.90 -18.11
C HIS A 434 5.33 -10.64 -18.63
N GLY A 435 5.92 -10.74 -19.82
CA GLY A 435 6.63 -9.63 -20.49
C GLY A 435 8.14 -9.56 -20.19
N VAL A 436 8.61 -10.33 -19.21
CA VAL A 436 10.04 -10.51 -18.95
C VAL A 436 10.59 -11.61 -19.85
N ALA A 437 11.73 -11.38 -20.50
CA ALA A 437 12.37 -12.38 -21.37
C ALA A 437 12.72 -13.66 -20.58
N LEU A 438 12.51 -14.84 -21.20
CA LEU A 438 12.72 -16.15 -20.58
C LEU A 438 14.13 -16.37 -19.99
N SER A 439 15.14 -15.70 -20.55
CA SER A 439 16.53 -15.80 -20.09
C SER A 439 16.84 -14.96 -18.84
N ARG A 440 15.95 -14.04 -18.45
CA ARG A 440 16.17 -13.17 -17.29
C ARG A 440 15.84 -13.92 -16.02
N ARG A 441 16.77 -13.87 -15.06
CA ARG A 441 16.60 -14.38 -13.71
C ARG A 441 16.38 -13.25 -12.73
N TRP A 442 15.89 -13.60 -11.54
CA TRP A 442 15.83 -12.67 -10.41
C TRP A 442 17.25 -12.26 -10.05
N ARG A 443 17.45 -11.00 -9.69
CA ARG A 443 18.74 -10.54 -9.15
C ARG A 443 18.66 -10.61 -7.64
N CYS A 444 19.55 -11.37 -7.03
CA CYS A 444 19.56 -11.62 -5.60
C CYS A 444 20.94 -11.35 -5.01
N GLU A 445 20.98 -10.72 -3.84
CA GLU A 445 22.20 -10.45 -3.11
C GLU A 445 21.86 -10.31 -1.62
N TYR A 446 22.59 -11.04 -0.76
CA TYR A 446 22.30 -11.11 0.68
C TYR A 446 20.85 -11.50 0.98
N VAL A 447 20.40 -12.60 0.38
CA VAL A 447 19.06 -13.15 0.62
C VAL A 447 19.14 -14.65 0.84
N SER A 448 18.19 -15.20 1.59
CA SER A 448 18.02 -16.64 1.76
C SER A 448 16.53 -16.97 1.92
N GLY A 449 16.11 -18.06 1.31
CA GLY A 449 14.72 -18.49 1.39
C GLY A 449 14.38 -19.55 0.36
N PHE A 450 13.09 -19.61 0.04
CA PHE A 450 12.50 -20.62 -0.83
C PHE A 450 11.53 -19.98 -1.82
N ALA A 451 11.56 -20.44 -3.07
CA ALA A 451 10.61 -20.05 -4.11
C ALA A 451 10.05 -21.29 -4.81
N THR A 452 8.72 -21.40 -4.88
CA THR A 452 8.01 -22.48 -5.58
C THR A 452 6.94 -21.91 -6.51
N GLU A 453 6.72 -22.58 -7.65
CA GLU A 453 5.74 -22.15 -8.65
C GLU A 453 5.95 -20.69 -9.09
N VAL A 454 7.21 -20.30 -9.32
CA VAL A 454 7.55 -18.94 -9.73
C VAL A 454 8.11 -18.88 -11.16
N PHE A 455 7.73 -17.83 -11.88
CA PHE A 455 8.21 -17.48 -13.20
C PHE A 455 8.43 -15.96 -13.30
N PRO A 456 9.58 -15.47 -13.79
CA PRO A 456 10.73 -16.23 -14.32
C PRO A 456 11.51 -16.98 -13.22
N VAL A 457 12.45 -17.84 -13.64
CA VAL A 457 13.24 -18.71 -12.76
C VAL A 457 13.94 -17.88 -11.66
N PRO A 458 13.83 -18.28 -10.38
CA PRO A 458 14.43 -17.55 -9.27
C PRO A 458 15.96 -17.73 -9.26
N CYS A 459 16.64 -16.87 -8.51
CA CYS A 459 18.08 -16.96 -8.25
C CYS A 459 18.43 -18.18 -7.38
N LEU A 460 19.71 -18.58 -7.33
CA LEU A 460 20.16 -19.79 -6.62
C LEU A 460 19.91 -19.72 -5.11
N GLU A 461 20.01 -18.52 -4.56
CA GLU A 461 19.80 -18.20 -3.14
C GLU A 461 18.38 -18.54 -2.64
N LEU A 462 17.41 -18.67 -3.56
CA LEU A 462 16.02 -19.02 -3.28
C LEU A 462 15.66 -20.46 -3.70
N GLN A 463 16.63 -21.25 -4.18
CA GLN A 463 16.43 -22.63 -4.63
C GLN A 463 16.82 -23.66 -3.55
N ASN A 464 16.97 -23.24 -2.29
CA ASN A 464 17.48 -24.11 -1.24
C ASN A 464 16.43 -25.16 -0.81
N ASN A 465 16.83 -26.44 -0.78
CA ASN A 465 15.94 -27.59 -0.49
C ASN A 465 15.68 -27.83 1.01
N SER A 466 16.22 -27.00 1.89
CA SER A 466 15.93 -27.05 3.32
C SER A 466 14.52 -26.53 3.57
N TYR A 467 13.55 -27.45 3.57
CA TYR A 467 12.14 -27.20 3.88
C TYR A 467 12.00 -26.41 5.18
N SER A 468 11.71 -25.10 5.07
CA SER A 468 11.11 -24.36 6.16
C SER A 468 9.63 -24.74 6.21
N SER A 469 9.16 -25.26 7.34
CA SER A 469 7.75 -25.63 7.55
C SER A 469 6.79 -24.49 7.20
N TRP A 470 7.26 -23.24 7.30
CA TRP A 470 6.56 -22.01 6.93
C TRP A 470 6.27 -21.88 5.42
N CYS A 471 7.13 -22.42 4.55
CA CYS A 471 6.94 -22.33 3.09
C CYS A 471 6.24 -23.54 2.48
N SER A 472 5.67 -24.43 3.30
CA SER A 472 5.13 -25.69 2.79
C SER A 472 3.92 -25.44 1.88
N PRO A 473 3.78 -26.16 0.77
CA PRO A 473 2.55 -26.16 -0.02
C PRO A 473 1.43 -26.79 0.82
N SER A 474 0.54 -25.95 1.37
CA SER A 474 -0.77 -26.40 1.88
C SER A 474 -1.64 -26.95 0.77
#